data_AF-X1FWB1-F1
#
_entry.id   AF-X1FWB1-F1
#
_cell.length_a   1.000
_cell.length_b   1.000
_cell.length_c   1.000
_cell.angle_alpha   90.00
_cell.angle_beta   90.00
_cell.angle_gamma   90.00
#
_symmetry.space_group_name_H-M   'P 1'
#
loop_
_entity.id
_entity.type
_entity.pdbx_description
1 polymer ?
#
loop_
_entity_poly.entity_id
_entity_poly.type
_entity_poly.pdbx_seq_one_letter_code
_entity_poly.pdbx_strand_id
1 'polypeptide(L)' 'MNIQYRLSASAQSDILDILAWSQEQFGDEARIRYEALIVTALRDVAAEPDRPGSIERPELGAAVR' A
#
# COMPACT_ATOMS: atom_id res chain seq x y z
N MET A 1 14.61 1.43 -13.54
CA MET A 1 13.84 0.21 -13.85
C MET A 1 12.38 0.53 -13.58
N ASN A 2 11.49 0.48 -14.57
CA ASN A 2 10.06 0.73 -14.34
C ASN A 2 9.48 -0.49 -13.62
N ILE A 3 9.37 -0.40 -12.30
CA ILE A 3 8.78 -1.46 -11.49
C ILE A 3 7.28 -1.34 -11.60
N GLN A 4 6.66 -2.33 -12.26
CA GLN A 4 5.22 -2.40 -12.45
C GLN A 4 4.64 -3.43 -11.47
N TYR A 5 3.87 -2.97 -10.49
CA TYR A 5 2.98 -3.81 -9.71
C TYR A 5 1.54 -3.61 -10.15
N ARG A 6 0.68 -4.59 -9.83
CA ARG A 6 -0.76 -4.51 -10.08
C ARG A 6 -1.48 -4.56 -8.74
N LEU A 7 -2.52 -3.73 -8.62
CA LEU A 7 -3.45 -3.80 -7.50
C LEU A 7 -4.70 -4.52 -7.97
N SER A 8 -5.28 -5.34 -7.09
CA SER A 8 -6.66 -5.79 -7.31
C SER A 8 -7.60 -4.60 -7.24
N ALA A 9 -8.81 -4.75 -7.81
CA ALA A 9 -9.84 -3.73 -7.69
C ALA A 9 -10.20 -3.45 -6.22
N SER A 10 -10.19 -4.48 -5.36
CA SER A 10 -10.44 -4.32 -3.92
C SER A 10 -9.35 -3.48 -3.25
N ALA A 11 -8.07 -3.79 -3.49
CA ALA A 11 -6.96 -3.03 -2.91
C ALA A 11 -6.95 -1.57 -3.38
N GLN A 12 -7.35 -1.31 -4.63
CA GLN A 12 -7.51 0.06 -5.12
C GLN A 12 -8.65 0.80 -4.40
N SER A 13 -9.79 0.14 -4.17
CA SER A 13 -10.90 0.70 -3.39
C SER A 13 -10.47 1.01 -1.95
N ASP A 14 -9.78 0.07 -1.30
CA ASP A 14 -9.31 0.23 0.08
C ASP A 14 -8.39 1.46 0.23
N ILE A 15 -7.52 1.70 -0.75
CA ILE A 15 -6.64 2.89 -0.78
C ILE A 15 -7.46 4.17 -0.97
N LEU A 16 -8.49 4.16 -1.83
CA LEU A 16 -9.35 5.34 -2.01
C LEU A 16 -10.11 5.66 -0.72
N ASP A 17 -10.68 4.65 -0.08
CA ASP A 17 -11.47 4.79 1.13
C ASP A 17 -10.62 5.32 2.30
N ILE A 18 -9.41 4.78 2.49
CA ILE A 18 -8.53 5.26 3.57
C ILE A 18 -8.01 6.68 3.33
N LEU A 19 -7.80 7.09 2.08
CA LEU A 19 -7.41 8.46 1.75
C LEU A 19 -8.57 9.45 1.95
N ALA A 20 -9.78 9.07 1.55
CA ALA A 20 -10.98 9.87 1.82
C ALA A 20 -11.18 10.05 3.33
N TRP A 21 -11.14 8.95 4.09
CA TRP A 21 -11.25 8.99 5.55
C TRP A 21 -10.13 9.84 6.19
N SER A 22 -8.89 9.70 5.72
CA SER A 22 -7.75 10.49 6.23
C SER A 22 -7.97 11.99 5.99
N GLN A 23 -8.55 12.37 4.85
CA GLN A 23 -8.91 13.75 4.55
C GLN A 23 -10.00 14.26 5.49
N GLU A 24 -11.07 13.49 5.66
CA GLU A 24 -12.20 13.85 6.52
C GLU A 24 -11.78 14.05 7.97
N GLN A 25 -10.88 13.21 8.48
CA GLN A 25 -10.46 13.26 9.88
C GLN A 25 -9.31 14.24 10.16
N PHE A 26 -8.38 14.41 9.21
CA PHE A 26 -7.11 15.08 9.47
C PHE A 26 -6.74 16.16 8.44
N GLY A 27 -7.57 16.36 7.42
CA GLY A 27 -7.38 17.37 6.38
C GLY A 27 -6.44 16.96 5.26
N ASP A 28 -6.33 17.84 4.25
CA ASP A 28 -5.68 17.54 2.98
C ASP A 28 -4.18 17.24 3.13
N GLU A 29 -3.47 17.96 4.00
CA GLU A 29 -2.04 17.72 4.20
C GLU A 29 -1.75 16.34 4.79
N ALA A 30 -2.64 15.83 5.65
CA ALA A 30 -2.50 14.50 6.22
C ALA A 30 -2.77 13.43 5.16
N ARG A 31 -3.84 13.61 4.35
CA ARG A 31 -4.13 12.76 3.19
C ARG A 31 -2.93 12.67 2.25
N ILE A 32 -2.33 13.80 1.85
CA ILE A 32 -1.19 13.84 0.93
C ILE A 32 0.03 13.13 1.51
N ARG A 33 0.35 13.35 2.79
CA ARG A 33 1.45 12.65 3.47
C ARG A 33 1.20 11.14 3.52
N TYR A 34 -0.03 10.72 3.80
CA TYR A 34 -0.38 9.31 3.89
C TYR A 34 -0.36 8.62 2.53
N GLU A 35 -0.85 9.28 1.47
CA GLU A 35 -0.73 8.83 0.08
C GLU A 35 0.73 8.59 -0.31
N ALA A 36 1.63 9.53 0.03
CA ALA A 36 3.05 9.39 -0.25
C ALA A 36 3.68 8.18 0.46
N LEU A 37 3.28 7.89 1.71
CA LEU A 37 3.75 6.72 2.44
C LEU A 37 3.29 5.41 1.79
N ILE A 38 2.00 5.31 1.44
CA ILE A 38 1.44 4.12 0.76
C ILE A 38 2.15 3.87 -0.56
N VAL A 39 2.29 4.90 -1.41
CA VAL A 39 2.93 4.77 -2.72
C VAL A 39 4.41 4.37 -2.60
N THR A 40 5.13 4.93 -1.63
CA THR A 40 6.53 4.56 -1.38
C THR A 40 6.64 3.11 -0.95
N ALA A 41 5.81 2.68 0.02
CA ALA A 41 5.83 1.31 0.50
C ALA A 41 5.53 0.29 -0.63
N LEU A 42 4.52 0.56 -1.48
CA LEU A 42 4.18 -0.30 -2.61
C LEU A 42 5.32 -0.40 -3.63
N ARG A 43 5.98 0.72 -3.94
CA ARG A 43 7.13 0.74 -4.85
C ARG A 43 8.31 -0.05 -4.30
N ASP A 44 8.60 0.11 -3.02
CA ASP A 44 9.70 -0.59 -2.39
C ASP A 44 9.45 -2.10 -2.33
N VAL A 45 8.24 -2.55 -1.95
CA VAL A 45 7.88 -3.98 -1.95
C VAL A 45 7.93 -4.54 -3.37
N ALA A 46 7.50 -3.78 -4.36
CA ALA A 46 7.61 -4.21 -5.75
C ALA A 46 9.08 -4.29 -6.23
N ALA A 47 9.98 -3.49 -5.65
CA ALA A 47 11.41 -3.51 -5.95
C ALA A 47 12.15 -4.67 -5.28
N GLU A 48 11.82 -4.94 -4.03
CA GLU A 48 12.42 -5.97 -3.20
C GLU A 48 11.31 -6.68 -2.39
N PRO A 49 10.67 -7.72 -2.96
CA PRO A 49 9.57 -8.41 -2.31
C PRO A 49 9.94 -9.07 -0.98
N ASP A 50 11.22 -9.38 -0.77
CA ASP A 50 11.78 -9.99 0.46
C ASP A 50 12.37 -8.94 1.43
N ARG A 51 12.09 -7.65 1.23
CA ARG A 51 12.64 -6.58 2.08
C ARG A 51 12.29 -6.77 3.56
N PRO A 52 13.08 -6.22 4.49
CA PRO A 52 12.73 -6.22 5.91
C PRO A 52 11.31 -5.67 6.14
N GLY A 53 10.47 -6.46 6.79
CA GLY A 53 9.06 -6.15 7.06
C GLY A 53 8.05 -6.79 6.09
N SER A 54 8.47 -7.32 4.94
CA SER A 54 7.62 -8.19 4.11
C SER A 54 7.90 -9.65 4.45
N ILE A 55 7.00 -10.26 5.22
CA ILE A 55 7.20 -11.59 5.82
C ILE A 55 6.06 -12.48 5.38
N GLU A 56 6.34 -13.71 4.97
CA GLU A 56 5.29 -14.66 4.61
C GLU A 56 4.28 -14.87 5.74
N ARG A 57 3.00 -14.80 5.36
CA ARG A 57 1.83 -14.96 6.23
C ARG A 57 1.01 -16.16 5.78
N PRO A 58 1.53 -17.40 5.92
CA PRO A 58 0.84 -18.60 5.44
C PRO A 58 -0.53 -18.80 6.09
N GLU A 59 -0.77 -18.23 7.27
CA GLU A 59 -2.07 -18.21 7.93
C GLU A 59 -3.13 -17.36 7.20
N LEU A 60 -2.71 -16.46 6.31
CA LEU A 60 -3.58 -15.64 5.46
C LEU A 60 -3.74 -16.24 4.05
N GLY A 61 -2.85 -17.17 3.65
CA GLY A 61 -2.91 -17.87 2.38
C GLY A 61 -1.54 -18.18 1.80
N ALA A 62 -1.52 -19.06 0.80
CA ALA A 62 -0.29 -19.38 0.08
C ALA A 62 0.23 -18.14 -0.67
N ALA A 63 1.54 -17.89 -0.56
CA ALA A 63 2.24 -16.75 -1.16
C ALA A 63 1.74 -15.35 -0.70
N VAL A 64 1.04 -15.27 0.43
CA VAL A 64 0.70 -13.98 1.06
C VAL A 64 1.85 -13.53 1.96
N ARG A 65 2.07 -12.22 1.99
CA ARG A 65 3.06 -11.52 2.83
C ARG A 65 2.43 -10.31 3.49
#